data_AF-A0AAW4UK95-F1
#
_entry.id   AF-A0AAW4UK95-F1
#
_cell.length_a   1.000
_cell.length_b   1.000
_cell.length_c   1.000
_cell.angle_alpha   90.00
_cell.angle_beta   90.00
_cell.angle_gamma   90.00
#
_symmetry.space_group_name_H-M   'P 1'
#
loop_
_entity.id
_entity.type
_entity.pdbx_description
1 polymer ?
#
loop_
_entity_poly.entity_id
_entity_poly.type
_entity_poly.pdbx_seq_one_letter_code
_entity_poly.pdbx_strand_id
1 'polypeptide(L)'
;MQIVKYLPKERQTIMFSATMPAKIQQLAKTILNNPVEIKLAVSKPAEKIIQTAYICYERQKLGIIQSLFQDQTPERVIIFASS
;
A
#
# COMPACT_ATOMS: atom_id res chain seq x y z
N MET A 1 -19.41 9.35 1.01
CA MET A 1 -19.30 10.40 -0.03
C MET A 1 -19.89 11.71 0.49
N GLN A 2 -19.30 12.34 1.50
CA GLN A 2 -19.86 13.56 2.10
C GLN A 2 -19.38 14.80 1.35
N ILE A 3 -18.07 14.99 1.21
CA ILE A 3 -17.47 16.18 0.57
C ILE A 3 -17.93 16.35 -0.89
N VAL A 4 -17.92 15.27 -1.68
CA VAL A 4 -18.29 15.27 -3.12
C VAL A 4 -19.70 15.80 -3.38
N LYS A 5 -20.63 15.61 -2.44
CA LYS A 5 -22.01 16.09 -2.56
C LYS A 5 -22.16 17.61 -2.41
N TYR A 6 -21.22 18.24 -1.70
CA TYR A 6 -21.20 19.70 -1.51
C TYR A 6 -20.43 20.44 -2.60
N LEU A 7 -19.73 19.71 -3.48
CA LEU A 7 -18.97 20.29 -4.57
C LEU A 7 -19.88 20.57 -5.80
N PRO A 8 -19.56 21.58 -6.64
CA PRO A 8 -20.32 21.91 -7.85
C PRO A 8 -20.53 20.71 -8.79
N LYS A 9 -21.72 20.60 -9.40
CA LYS A 9 -22.05 19.48 -10.29
C LYS A 9 -21.15 19.44 -11.52
N GLU A 10 -20.88 20.59 -12.10
CA GLU A 10 -19.94 20.75 -13.20
C GLU A 10 -18.55 21.06 -12.64
N ARG A 11 -17.66 20.08 -12.75
CA ARG A 11 -16.26 20.20 -12.33
C ARG A 11 -15.40 19.17 -13.04
N GLN A 12 -14.13 19.49 -13.19
CA GLN A 12 -13.12 18.51 -13.53
C GLN A 12 -12.66 17.80 -12.25
N THR A 13 -12.82 16.48 -12.21
CA THR A 13 -12.31 15.65 -11.10
C THR A 13 -11.12 14.85 -11.60
N ILE A 14 -9.99 14.94 -10.91
CA ILE A 14 -8.79 14.14 -11.17
C ILE A 14 -8.55 13.24 -9.96
N MET A 15 -8.30 11.96 -10.21
CA MET A 15 -8.01 10.98 -9.17
C MET A 15 -6.63 10.37 -9.41
N PHE A 16 -5.77 10.43 -8.40
CA PHE A 16 -4.46 9.79 -8.40
C PHE A 16 -4.49 8.58 -7.49
N SER A 17 -4.00 7.44 -7.98
CA SER A 17 -3.83 6.26 -7.16
C SER A 17 -2.64 5.43 -7.64
N ALA A 18 -1.82 4.96 -6.70
CA ALA A 18 -0.71 4.06 -7.00
C ALA A 18 -1.21 2.64 -7.33
N THR A 19 -2.38 2.25 -6.81
CA THR A 19 -3.00 0.94 -7.05
C THR A 19 -4.50 1.08 -7.31
N MET A 20 -5.09 0.12 -8.03
CA MET A 20 -6.53 0.15 -8.36
C MET A 20 -7.24 -1.11 -7.85
N PRO A 21 -7.32 -1.35 -6.53
CA PRO A 21 -8.16 -2.41 -5.98
C PRO A 21 -9.65 -2.11 -6.23
N ALA A 22 -10.50 -3.13 -6.19
CA ALA A 22 -11.92 -3.02 -6.55
C ALA A 22 -12.66 -1.86 -5.85
N LYS A 23 -12.37 -1.61 -4.56
CA LYS A 23 -12.96 -0.51 -3.80
C LYS A 23 -12.62 0.88 -4.38
N ILE A 24 -11.37 1.08 -4.81
CA ILE A 24 -10.93 2.34 -5.41
C ILE A 24 -11.54 2.52 -6.80
N GLN A 25 -11.65 1.44 -7.58
CA GLN A 25 -12.35 1.48 -8.87
C GLN A 25 -13.82 1.89 -8.72
N GLN A 26 -14.51 1.33 -7.73
CA GLN A 26 -15.91 1.67 -7.45
C GLN A 26 -16.06 3.14 -7.03
N LEU A 27 -15.15 3.64 -6.20
CA LEU A 27 -15.11 5.05 -5.83
C LEU A 27 -14.90 5.94 -7.06
N ALA A 28 -13.92 5.61 -7.92
CA ALA A 28 -13.62 6.34 -9.15
C ALA A 28 -14.85 6.48 -10.05
N LYS A 29 -15.58 5.37 -10.27
CA LYS A 29 -16.83 5.35 -11.05
C LYS A 29 -17.93 6.26 -10.49
N THR A 30 -17.89 6.56 -9.19
CA THR A 30 -18.90 7.38 -8.53
C THR A 30 -18.57 8.88 -8.59
N ILE A 31 -17.28 9.24 -8.75
CA ILE A 31 -16.82 10.63 -8.64
C ILE A 31 -16.31 11.23 -9.94
N LEU A 32 -15.91 10.38 -10.89
CA LEU A 32 -15.40 10.78 -12.18
C LEU A 32 -16.52 10.74 -13.23
N ASN A 33 -16.53 11.74 -14.11
CA ASN A 33 -17.42 11.77 -15.26
C ASN A 33 -16.57 11.58 -16.53
N ASN A 34 -16.87 10.54 -17.29
CA ASN A 34 -16.13 10.15 -18.51
C ASN A 34 -14.59 10.26 -18.41
N PRO A 35 -13.93 9.57 -17.44
CA PRO A 35 -12.51 9.72 -17.22
C PRO A 35 -11.65 9.04 -18.29
N VAL A 36 -10.51 9.66 -18.61
CA VAL A 36 -9.40 9.00 -19.28
C VAL A 36 -8.57 8.25 -18.24
N GLU A 37 -8.33 6.96 -18.45
CA GLU A 37 -7.58 6.13 -17.52
C GLU A 37 -6.17 5.85 -18.06
N ILE A 38 -5.14 6.19 -17.28
CA ILE A 38 -3.74 5.92 -17.60
C ILE A 38 -3.23 4.87 -16.61
N LYS A 39 -2.93 3.67 -17.11
CA LYS A 39 -2.38 2.56 -16.32
C LYS A 39 -0.94 2.32 -16.73
N LEU A 40 -0.03 2.46 -15.77
CA LEU A 40 1.31 1.90 -15.86
C LEU A 40 1.27 0.47 -15.31
N ALA A 41 2.00 -0.45 -15.92
CA ALA A 41 1.94 -1.87 -15.57
C ALA A 41 2.18 -2.11 -14.07
N VAL A 42 1.36 -2.97 -13.47
CA VAL A 42 1.49 -3.37 -12.06
C VAL A 42 2.73 -4.26 -11.90
N SER A 43 3.64 -3.86 -11.01
CA SER A 43 4.77 -4.71 -10.62
C SER A 43 4.24 -5.96 -9.93
N LYS A 44 4.41 -7.15 -10.54
CA LYS A 44 4.29 -8.40 -9.78
C LYS A 44 5.40 -8.43 -8.72
N PRO A 45 5.13 -8.95 -7.51
CA PRO A 45 6.20 -9.28 -6.57
C PRO A 45 7.23 -10.16 -7.30
N ALA A 46 8.52 -9.88 -7.14
CA ALA A 46 9.53 -10.71 -7.75
C ALA A 46 9.45 -12.12 -7.14
N GLU A 47 9.34 -13.15 -8.00
CA GLU A 47 9.17 -14.56 -7.59
C GLU A 47 10.30 -15.08 -6.68
N LYS A 48 11.43 -14.38 -6.62
CA LYS A 48 12.62 -14.74 -5.84
C LYS A 48 12.65 -14.18 -4.40
N ILE A 49 11.61 -13.47 -3.96
CA ILE A 49 11.57 -12.90 -2.61
C ILE A 49 11.07 -13.97 -1.62
N ILE A 50 11.90 -14.30 -0.63
CA ILE A 50 11.50 -15.15 0.50
C ILE A 50 10.77 -14.28 1.52
N GLN A 51 9.56 -14.69 1.90
CA GLN A 51 8.76 -14.02 2.92
C GLN A 51 8.51 -14.97 4.09
N THR A 52 8.78 -14.51 5.30
CA THR A 52 8.52 -15.24 6.55
C THR A 52 7.70 -14.38 7.51
N ALA A 53 7.00 -15.01 8.44
CA ALA A 53 6.18 -14.33 9.42
C ALA A 53 6.42 -14.92 10.82
N TYR A 54 6.49 -14.05 11.83
CA TYR A 54 6.63 -14.41 13.23
C TYR A 54 5.38 -14.00 14.00
N ILE A 55 4.77 -14.94 14.70
CA ILE A 55 3.67 -14.65 15.63
C ILE A 55 4.31 -14.32 16.99
N CYS A 56 4.16 -13.09 17.45
CA CYS A 56 4.76 -12.64 18.69
C CYS A 56 3.97 -11.51 19.34
N TYR A 57 4.16 -11.34 20.65
CA TYR A 57 3.71 -10.17 21.40
C TYR A 57 4.71 -9.02 21.26
N GLU A 58 4.26 -7.79 21.53
CA GLU A 58 5.07 -6.57 21.36
C GLU A 58 6.44 -6.66 22.04
N ARG A 59 6.48 -7.16 23.28
CA ARG A 59 7.71 -7.29 24.07
C ARG A 59 8.72 -8.29 23.49
N GLN A 60 8.28 -9.20 22.63
CA GLN A 60 9.12 -10.25 22.04
C GLN A 60 9.81 -9.78 20.74
N LYS A 61 9.31 -8.72 20.09
CA LYS A 61 9.83 -8.24 18.79
C LYS A 61 11.32 -7.94 18.82
N LEU A 62 11.80 -7.25 19.86
CA LEU A 62 13.22 -6.88 19.97
C LEU A 62 14.14 -8.11 20.07
N GLY A 63 13.75 -9.11 20.86
CA GLY A 63 14.53 -10.35 20.99
C GLY A 63 14.57 -11.15 19.68
N ILE A 64 13.46 -11.20 18.94
CA ILE A 64 13.39 -11.86 17.64
C ILE A 64 14.31 -11.17 16.62
N ILE A 65 14.30 -9.84 16.56
CA ILE A 65 15.18 -9.07 15.67
C ILE A 65 16.66 -9.33 16.00
N GLN A 66 17.02 -9.36 17.30
CA GLN A 66 18.38 -9.67 17.74
C GLN A 66 18.82 -11.07 17.29
N SER A 67 17.97 -12.07 17.46
CA SER A 67 18.26 -13.44 16.99
C SER A 67 18.46 -13.49 15.48
N LEU A 68 17.58 -12.83 14.71
CA LEU A 68 17.67 -12.76 13.25
C LEU A 68 19.00 -12.17 12.76
N PHE A 69 19.50 -11.13 13.44
CA PHE A 69 20.76 -10.47 13.07
C PHE A 69 22.01 -11.22 13.57
N GLN A 70 21.86 -12.15 14.51
CA GLN A 70 22.94 -13.05 14.92
C GLN A 70 23.08 -14.21 13.94
N ASP A 71 21.96 -14.80 13.51
CA ASP A 71 21.94 -15.94 12.58
C ASP A 71 22.33 -15.55 11.16
N GLN A 72 21.96 -14.33 10.74
CA GLN A 72 22.36 -13.73 9.47
C GLN A 72 22.89 -12.34 9.76
N THR A 73 24.07 -12.00 9.26
CA THR A 73 24.64 -10.64 9.35
C THR A 73 24.37 -9.88 8.05
N PRO A 74 23.19 -9.26 7.89
CA PRO A 74 22.84 -8.55 6.67
C PRO A 74 23.66 -7.26 6.53
N GLU A 75 24.15 -6.98 5.32
CA GLU A 75 24.87 -5.73 5.02
C GLU A 75 23.96 -4.49 5.03
N ARG A 76 22.70 -4.64 4.63
CA ARG A 76 21.72 -3.54 4.51
C ARG A 76 20.34 -4.02 4.95
N VAL A 77 19.74 -3.30 5.89
CA VAL A 77 18.41 -3.61 6.43
C VAL A 77 17.54 -2.36 6.49
N ILE A 78 16.26 -2.51 6.15
CA ILE A 78 15.22 -1.48 6.35
C ILE A 78 14.21 -2.05 7.33
N ILE A 79 13.96 -1.33 8.43
CA ILE A 79 12.95 -1.67 9.43
C ILE A 79 11.83 -0.63 9.36
N PHE A 80 10.60 -1.09 9.13
CA PHE A 80 9.41 -0.24 9.18
C PHE A 80 8.79 -0.31 10.58
N ALA A 81 8.65 0.83 11.24
CA ALA A 81 7.99 0.96 12.54
C ALA A 81 6.87 1.99 12.45
N SER A 82 5.77 1.74 13.16
CA SER A 82 4.71 2.73 13.35
C SER A 82 5.10 3.69 14.48
N SER A 83 4.69 4.95 14.35
CA SER A 83 4.74 5.96 15.42
C SER A 83 3.80 5.63 16.57
#